data_AF-A0A240UBG8-F1
#
_entry.id   AF-A0A240UBG8-F1
#
_cell.length_a   1.000
_cell.length_b   1.000
_cell.length_c   1.000
_cell.angle_alpha   90.00
_cell.angle_beta   90.00
_cell.angle_gamma   90.00
#
_symmetry.space_group_name_H-M   'P 1'
#
loop_
_entity.id
_entity.type
_entity.pdbx_description
1 polymer ?
#
loop_
_entity_poly.entity_id
_entity_poly.type
_entity_poly.pdbx_seq_one_letter_code
_entity_poly.pdbx_strand_id
1 'polypeptide(L)'
;MGRKSAFKSLEPEKQAKALALMRAHRHKSIDDIRAALIDSEDLDISRSAVHRMLSKLNARDQMLASAEEHTVVTVVDRITGEVVVIKTAVPASLIESLIRQAEAVS
;
A
#
# COMPACT_ATOMS: atom_id res chain seq x y z
N MET A 1 6.60 -28.35 14.02
CA MET A 1 6.85 -26.99 14.55
C MET A 1 6.57 -25.97 13.46
N GLY A 2 5.55 -25.12 13.61
CA GLY A 2 5.22 -24.11 12.60
C GLY A 2 6.30 -23.03 12.54
N ARG A 3 6.80 -22.72 11.33
CA ARG A 3 7.73 -21.60 11.10
C ARG A 3 7.08 -20.31 11.63
N LYS A 4 7.54 -19.81 12.78
CA LYS A 4 7.17 -18.45 13.23
C LYS A 4 7.64 -17.50 12.14
N SER A 5 6.71 -16.71 11.60
CA SER A 5 7.03 -15.66 10.63
C SER A 5 8.12 -14.76 11.23
N ALA A 6 9.22 -14.55 10.51
CA ALA A 6 10.31 -13.66 10.94
C ALA A 6 9.78 -12.26 11.33
N PHE A 7 8.68 -11.84 10.69
CA PHE A 7 7.98 -10.61 11.03
C PHE A 7 7.39 -10.60 12.45
N LYS A 8 6.82 -11.73 12.92
CA LYS A 8 6.17 -11.81 14.25
C LYS A 8 7.17 -11.89 15.39
N SER A 9 8.42 -12.25 15.10
CA SER A 9 9.52 -12.28 16.06
C SER A 9 10.25 -10.93 16.18
N LEU A 10 9.91 -9.95 15.34
CA LEU A 10 10.46 -8.60 15.47
C LEU A 10 9.94 -7.91 16.73
N GLU A 11 10.76 -7.04 17.30
CA GLU A 11 10.34 -6.12 18.35
C GLU A 11 9.13 -5.28 17.90
N PRO A 12 8.20 -4.94 18.81
CA PRO A 12 6.98 -4.21 18.47
C PRO A 12 7.24 -2.90 17.72
N GLU A 13 8.32 -2.19 18.07
CA GLU A 13 8.72 -0.94 17.40
C GLU A 13 9.14 -1.17 15.95
N LYS A 14 9.96 -2.21 15.68
CA LYS A 14 10.37 -2.60 14.32
C LYS A 14 9.18 -3.07 13.49
N GLN A 15 8.24 -3.79 14.10
CA GLN A 15 7.00 -4.17 13.43
C GLN A 15 6.20 -2.93 13.02
N ALA A 16 6.06 -1.94 13.90
CA ALA A 16 5.33 -0.71 13.59
C ALA A 16 5.97 0.07 12.43
N LYS A 17 7.31 0.21 12.43
CA LYS A 17 8.05 0.87 11.34
C LYS A 17 7.91 0.12 10.02
N ALA A 18 8.05 -1.20 10.02
CA ALA A 18 7.86 -2.01 8.83
C ALA A 18 6.43 -1.91 8.27
N LEU A 19 5.40 -1.87 9.13
CA LEU A 19 4.02 -1.63 8.67
C LEU A 19 3.83 -0.22 8.10
N ALA A 20 4.47 0.79 8.68
CA ALA A 20 4.44 2.16 8.16
C ALA A 20 5.10 2.25 6.78
N LEU A 21 6.25 1.60 6.59
CA LEU A 21 6.92 1.49 5.29
C LEU A 21 6.05 0.77 4.25
N MET A 22 5.43 -0.35 4.63
CA MET A 22 4.50 -1.06 3.75
C MET A 22 3.31 -0.19 3.34
N ARG A 23 2.78 0.65 4.25
CA ARG A 23 1.72 1.62 3.92
C ARG A 23 2.20 2.70 2.97
N ALA A 24 3.37 3.28 3.23
CA ALA A 24 3.94 4.34 2.40
C ALA A 24 4.23 3.86 0.96
N HIS A 25 4.60 2.59 0.80
CA HIS A 25 4.92 1.99 -0.49
C HIS A 25 3.78 1.13 -1.07
N ARG A 26 2.55 1.21 -0.52
CA ARG A 26 1.44 0.29 -0.87
C ARG A 26 1.07 0.25 -2.36
N HIS A 27 1.39 1.33 -3.10
CA HIS A 27 1.10 1.51 -4.51
C HIS A 27 2.27 1.15 -5.43
N LYS A 28 3.43 0.82 -4.87
CA LYS A 28 4.62 0.42 -5.61
C LYS A 28 4.64 -1.09 -5.86
N SER A 29 5.64 -1.56 -6.62
CA SER A 29 5.82 -2.98 -6.81
C SER A 29 6.21 -3.66 -5.50
N ILE A 30 5.96 -4.97 -5.41
CA ILE A 30 6.34 -5.76 -4.22
C ILE A 30 7.84 -5.82 -4.04
N ASP A 31 8.60 -5.75 -5.13
CA ASP A 31 10.05 -5.66 -5.05
C ASP A 31 10.49 -4.33 -4.45
N ASP A 32 9.83 -3.21 -4.79
CA ASP A 32 10.13 -1.91 -4.20
C ASP A 32 9.80 -1.86 -2.71
N ILE A 33 8.68 -2.47 -2.30
CA ILE A 33 8.31 -2.59 -0.89
C ILE A 33 9.35 -3.41 -0.13
N ARG A 34 9.82 -4.50 -0.74
CA ARG A 34 10.81 -5.39 -0.13
C ARG A 34 12.18 -4.73 -0.03
N ALA A 35 12.61 -4.02 -1.08
CA ALA A 35 13.82 -3.21 -1.05
C ALA A 35 13.76 -2.17 0.08
N ALA A 36 12.66 -1.44 0.20
CA ALA A 36 12.49 -0.44 1.27
C ALA A 36 12.55 -1.05 2.69
N LEU A 37 12.01 -2.26 2.87
CA LEU A 37 12.06 -2.98 4.15
C LEU A 37 13.48 -3.49 4.49
N ILE A 38 14.22 -3.95 3.49
CA ILE A 38 15.62 -4.35 3.66
C ILE A 38 16.46 -3.11 4.00
N ASP A 39 16.33 -2.03 3.23
CA ASP A 39 17.15 -0.83 3.39
C ASP A 39 16.91 -0.11 4.73
N SER A 40 15.67 -0.11 5.23
CA SER A 40 15.31 0.65 6.42
C SER A 40 15.37 -0.15 7.72
N GLU A 41 15.01 -1.43 7.69
CA GLU A 41 14.80 -2.25 8.90
C GLU A 41 15.64 -3.54 8.91
N ASP A 42 16.52 -3.73 7.91
CA ASP A 42 17.28 -4.96 7.67
C ASP A 42 16.39 -6.21 7.65
N LEU A 43 15.20 -6.04 7.03
CA LEU A 43 14.15 -7.04 7.05
C LEU A 43 13.98 -7.69 5.67
N ASP A 44 14.72 -8.78 5.45
CA ASP A 44 14.53 -9.62 4.26
C ASP A 44 13.37 -10.60 4.45
N ILE A 45 12.22 -10.26 3.86
CA ILE A 45 11.03 -11.10 3.83
C ILE A 45 10.69 -11.51 2.40
N SER A 46 10.17 -12.73 2.23
CA SER A 46 9.79 -13.22 0.91
C SER A 46 8.62 -12.44 0.31
N ARG A 47 8.53 -12.40 -1.03
CA ARG A 47 7.43 -11.77 -1.78
C ARG A 47 6.05 -12.26 -1.31
N SER A 48 5.91 -13.56 -1.07
CA SER A 48 4.66 -14.15 -0.56
C SER A 48 4.33 -13.72 0.87
N ALA A 49 5.33 -13.41 1.71
CA ALA A 49 5.11 -12.83 3.02
C ALA A 49 4.60 -11.38 2.90
N VAL A 50 5.25 -10.57 2.04
CA VAL A 50 4.82 -9.19 1.74
C VAL A 50 3.37 -9.15 1.27
N HIS A 51 3.01 -9.97 0.28
CA HIS A 51 1.63 -10.08 -0.21
C HIS A 51 0.61 -10.38 0.91
N ARG A 52 0.87 -11.40 1.73
CA ARG A 52 -0.03 -11.79 2.81
C ARG A 52 -0.16 -10.70 3.87
N MET A 53 0.90 -9.95 4.12
CA MET A 53 0.90 -8.86 5.07
C MET A 53 0.13 -7.65 4.54
N LEU A 54 0.35 -7.25 3.29
CA LEU A 54 -0.40 -6.18 2.64
C LEU A 54 -1.90 -6.50 2.61
N SER A 55 -2.27 -7.73 2.27
CA SER A 55 -3.69 -8.15 2.29
C SER A 55 -4.32 -7.99 3.68
N LYS A 56 -3.61 -8.39 4.74
CA LYS A 56 -4.08 -8.21 6.12
C LYS A 56 -4.13 -6.75 6.54
N LEU A 57 -3.15 -5.96 6.11
CA LEU A 57 -3.07 -4.54 6.42
C LEU A 57 -4.22 -3.79 5.74
N ASN A 58 -4.48 -4.06 4.47
CA ASN A 58 -5.60 -3.50 3.72
C ASN A 58 -6.95 -3.88 4.36
N ALA A 59 -7.13 -5.13 4.77
CA ALA A 59 -8.35 -5.55 5.46
C ALA A 59 -8.54 -4.80 6.79
N ARG A 60 -7.46 -4.60 7.57
CA ARG A 60 -7.53 -3.82 8.82
C ARG A 60 -7.81 -2.35 8.55
N ASP A 61 -7.16 -1.77 7.55
CA ASP A 61 -7.34 -0.35 7.20
C ASP A 61 -8.78 -0.13 6.70
N GLN A 62 -9.36 -1.04 5.91
CA GLN A 62 -10.77 -1.00 5.51
C GLN A 62 -11.75 -1.11 6.68
N MET A 63 -11.44 -1.91 7.71
CA MET A 63 -12.28 -1.99 8.90
C MET A 63 -12.23 -0.73 9.77
N LEU A 64 -11.14 0.05 9.66
CA LEU A 64 -10.93 1.29 10.41
C LEU A 64 -11.34 2.54 9.62
N ALA A 65 -11.58 2.40 8.32
CA ALA A 65 -12.10 3.47 7.46
C ALA A 65 -13.48 3.92 7.95
N SER A 66 -13.66 5.22 8.15
CA SER A 66 -14.98 5.78 8.46
C SER A 66 -15.91 5.59 7.25
N ALA A 67 -17.20 5.32 7.49
CA ALA A 67 -18.19 5.21 6.41
C ALA A 67 -18.33 6.51 5.59
N GLU A 68 -17.87 7.64 6.13
CA GLU A 68 -17.85 8.96 5.48
C GLU A 68 -16.48 9.30 4.84
N GLU A 69 -15.53 8.36 4.78
CA GLU A 69 -14.25 8.61 4.10
C GLU A 69 -14.47 8.81 2.60
N HIS A 70 -14.49 10.09 2.19
CA HIS A 70 -14.42 10.48 0.80
C HIS A 70 -13.02 10.19 0.26
N THR A 71 -12.94 9.44 -0.84
CA THR A 71 -11.71 9.30 -1.61
C THR A 71 -11.39 10.61 -2.33
N VAL A 72 -10.18 11.10 -2.15
CA VAL A 72 -9.65 12.25 -2.90
C VAL A 72 -8.76 11.72 -4.01
N VAL A 73 -9.11 12.07 -5.25
CA VAL A 73 -8.32 11.76 -6.45
C VAL A 73 -7.68 13.05 -6.93
N THR A 74 -6.36 13.04 -7.05
CA THR A 74 -5.60 14.15 -7.62
C THR A 74 -5.09 13.73 -8.99
N VAL A 75 -5.60 14.37 -10.04
CA VAL A 75 -5.14 14.20 -11.41
C VAL A 75 -4.13 15.30 -11.71
N VAL A 76 -2.97 14.91 -12.24
CA VAL A 76 -1.91 15.85 -12.61
C VAL A 76 -1.60 15.66 -14.08
N ASP A 77 -1.83 16.70 -14.87
CA ASP A 77 -1.35 16.77 -16.24
C ASP A 77 0.14 17.11 -16.22
N ARG A 78 0.96 16.22 -16.78
CA ARG A 78 2.42 16.40 -16.80
C ARG A 78 2.91 17.42 -17.83
N ILE A 79 2.12 17.70 -18.87
CA ILE A 79 2.48 18.62 -19.95
C ILE A 79 2.18 20.06 -19.53
N THR A 80 1.00 20.28 -18.96
CA THR A 80 0.53 21.62 -18.56
C THR A 80 0.86 21.94 -17.10
N GLY A 81 1.12 20.93 -16.27
CA GLY A 81 1.27 21.08 -14.82
C GLY A 81 -0.05 21.31 -14.09
N GLU A 82 -1.19 21.16 -14.77
CA GLU A 82 -2.51 21.37 -14.18
C GLU A 82 -2.84 20.26 -13.17
N VAL A 83 -3.39 20.66 -12.02
CA VAL A 83 -3.78 19.76 -10.94
C VAL A 83 -5.28 19.87 -10.71
N VAL A 84 -6.00 18.77 -10.93
CA VAL A 84 -7.44 18.67 -10.69
C VAL A 84 -7.70 17.74 -9.52
N VAL A 85 -8.44 18.23 -8.52
CA VAL A 85 -8.78 17.45 -7.31
C VAL A 85 -10.26 17.09 -7.33
N ILE A 86 -10.55 15.79 -7.30
CA ILE A 86 -11.90 15.23 -7.33
C ILE A 86 -12.16 14.53 -5.99
N LYS A 87 -13.22 14.94 -5.29
CA LYS A 87 -13.71 14.24 -4.09
C LYS A 87 -14.83 13.30 -4.48
N THR A 88 -14.74 12.04 -4.10
CA THR A 88 -15.73 11.03 -4.44
C THR A 88 -15.98 10.07 -3.28
N ALA A 89 -17.21 9.57 -3.16
CA ALA A 89 -17.54 8.50 -2.20
C ALA A 89 -17.18 7.10 -2.71
N VAL A 90 -16.63 7.01 -3.93
CA VAL A 90 -16.20 5.74 -4.53
C VAL A 90 -14.97 5.21 -3.78
N PRO A 91 -14.89 3.90 -3.47
CA PRO A 91 -13.71 3.31 -2.84
C PRO A 91 -12.44 3.49 -3.66
N ALA A 92 -11.33 3.82 -3.00
CA ALA A 92 -10.03 4.02 -3.66
C ALA A 92 -9.57 2.81 -4.50
N SER A 93 -9.91 1.58 -4.09
CA SER A 93 -9.57 0.35 -4.82
C SER A 93 -10.26 0.26 -6.20
N LEU A 94 -11.50 0.75 -6.31
CA LEU A 94 -12.20 0.79 -7.58
C LEU A 94 -11.58 1.83 -8.51
N ILE A 95 -11.23 3.00 -7.97
CA ILE A 95 -10.56 4.07 -8.73
C ILE A 95 -9.20 3.60 -9.25
N GLU A 96 -8.39 2.96 -8.41
CA GLU A 96 -7.11 2.38 -8.83
C GLU A 96 -7.30 1.37 -9.97
N SER A 97 -8.31 0.49 -9.86
CA SER A 97 -8.60 -0.50 -10.90
C SER A 97 -8.99 0.17 -12.22
N LEU A 98 -9.79 1.24 -12.18
CA LEU A 98 -10.18 2.01 -13.36
C LEU A 98 -8.98 2.71 -14.00
N ILE A 99 -8.09 3.30 -13.20
CA ILE A 99 -6.86 3.95 -13.69
C ILE A 99 -5.97 2.93 -14.40
N ARG A 100 -5.71 1.77 -13.77
CA ARG A 100 -4.89 0.70 -14.38
C ARG A 100 -5.49 0.18 -15.69
N GLN A 101 -6.82 0.09 -15.78
CA GLN A 101 -7.49 -0.30 -17.03
C GLN A 101 -7.33 0.76 -18.13
N ALA A 102 -7.43 2.04 -17.79
CA ALA A 102 -7.22 3.13 -18.74
C ALA A 102 -5.78 3.18 -19.27
N GLU A 103 -4.78 2.95 -18.39
CA GLU A 103 -3.37 2.84 -18.79
C GLU A 103 -3.08 1.64 -19.69
N ALA A 104 -3.78 0.51 -19.51
CA ALA A 104 -3.57 -0.70 -20.33
C ALA A 104 -4.14 -0.59 -21.76
N VAL A 105 -4.99 0.40 -22.02
CA VAL A 105 -5.63 0.64 -23.33
C VAL A 105 -4.93 1.78 -24.10
N SER A 106 -4.07 2.55 -23.44
CA SER A 106 -3.30 3.65 -24.03
C SER A 106 -1.90 3.19 -24.48
#